data_AF-A0A942SMN0-F1
#
_entry.id   AF-A0A942SMN0-F1
#
_cell.length_a   1.000
_cell.length_b   1.000
_cell.length_c   1.000
_cell.angle_alpha   90.00
_cell.angle_beta   90.00
_cell.angle_gamma   90.00
#
_symmetry.space_group_name_H-M   'P 1'
#
loop_
_entity.id
_entity.type
_entity.pdbx_description
1 polymer ?
#
loop_
_entity_poly.entity_id
_entity_poly.type
_entity_poly.pdbx_seq_one_letter_code
_entity_poly.pdbx_strand_id
1 'polypeptide(L)'
;MLLIPVIGNVGIAIYDFAKSRYQAKVEGSATDIGRVLKEGEGRIQDYAAGALEAIAKQRGELPKEALYALAQVLEVGNFGAKVAASFALQEVAKQGGKFPEEMSVIFVRMLKEDDFVAAQHAAGYVLRAIVRQGSKFPKEAFDTLTYILKEDNSHGAISAAYILGMIAERGDSLPKEAVDALIHLHKKKESESVIYALKAVIEQGGKSAKEALNALVQVLQEPSSLKKSLVIRTLKTIKKKHFAKISNEAFSLNANICFFFEDSFSIKGQQFQISDKIKSYLSEPTIELSYEEIKKKLPTEFSVWREKLDSLSQIGSTDRTSY
;
A
#
# COMPACT_ATOMS: atom_id res chain seq x y z
N MET A 1 -46.15 43.91 11.11
CA MET A 1 -46.05 42.42 11.15
C MET A 1 -46.35 41.96 9.73
N LEU A 2 -45.44 41.50 8.88
CA LEU A 2 -44.16 40.82 9.03
C LEU A 2 -43.13 41.35 8.00
N LEU A 3 -41.86 41.43 8.38
CA LEU A 3 -40.71 41.63 7.51
C LEU A 3 -39.89 40.33 7.49
N ILE A 4 -39.91 39.61 6.37
CA ILE A 4 -38.94 38.60 5.96
C ILE A 4 -38.76 38.86 4.44
N PRO A 5 -37.55 39.16 3.92
CA PRO A 5 -36.43 38.21 3.89
C PRO A 5 -35.02 38.82 4.04
N VAL A 6 -34.19 38.30 4.94
CA VAL A 6 -32.75 38.65 5.05
C VAL A 6 -31.81 37.46 4.74
N ILE A 7 -32.35 36.29 4.42
CA ILE A 7 -31.54 35.06 4.27
C ILE A 7 -30.86 34.96 2.89
N GLY A 8 -31.22 35.79 1.91
CA GLY A 8 -30.61 35.80 0.57
C GLY A 8 -29.26 36.54 0.45
N ASN A 9 -28.98 37.48 1.35
CA ASN A 9 -27.80 38.35 1.23
C ASN A 9 -26.55 37.85 1.97
N VAL A 10 -26.70 36.91 2.91
CA VAL A 10 -25.56 36.39 3.69
C VAL A 10 -24.70 35.43 2.86
N GLY A 11 -25.31 34.61 1.99
CA GLY A 11 -24.56 33.69 1.13
C GLY A 11 -23.72 34.40 0.05
N ILE A 12 -24.26 35.47 -0.54
CA ILE A 12 -23.54 36.32 -1.49
C ILE A 12 -22.47 37.14 -0.77
N ALA A 13 -22.76 37.65 0.44
CA ALA A 13 -21.76 38.33 1.25
C ALA A 13 -20.62 37.39 1.68
N ILE A 14 -20.88 36.12 2.00
CA ILE A 14 -19.81 35.14 2.32
C ILE A 14 -19.01 34.78 1.06
N TYR A 15 -19.66 34.65 -0.10
CA TYR A 15 -18.99 34.41 -1.37
C TYR A 15 -18.12 35.60 -1.81
N ASP A 16 -18.64 36.83 -1.73
CA ASP A 16 -17.92 38.06 -2.05
C ASP A 16 -16.88 38.43 -0.97
N PHE A 17 -17.11 38.06 0.28
CA PHE A 17 -16.13 38.17 1.36
C PHE A 17 -14.99 37.18 1.18
N ALA A 18 -15.28 35.91 0.88
CA ALA A 18 -14.26 34.92 0.53
C ALA A 18 -13.48 35.36 -0.71
N LYS A 19 -14.19 35.76 -1.79
CA LYS A 19 -13.60 36.19 -3.06
C LYS A 19 -12.76 37.47 -2.95
N SER A 20 -13.16 38.47 -2.15
CA SER A 20 -12.39 39.70 -1.97
C SER A 20 -11.21 39.56 -0.99
N ARG A 21 -11.31 38.67 0.03
CA ARG A 21 -10.16 38.33 0.91
C ARG A 21 -9.19 37.31 0.31
N TYR A 22 -9.60 36.54 -0.71
CA TYR A 22 -8.69 35.66 -1.46
C TYR A 22 -7.52 36.40 -2.12
N GLN A 23 -7.62 37.72 -2.25
CA GLN A 23 -6.52 38.59 -2.72
C GLN A 23 -5.74 39.26 -1.57
N ALA A 24 -6.09 39.07 -0.30
CA ALA A 24 -5.44 39.72 0.84
C ALA A 24 -5.35 38.84 2.11
N LYS A 25 -4.14 38.32 2.36
CA LYS A 25 -3.61 37.72 3.61
C LYS A 25 -4.27 36.42 4.11
N VAL A 26 -3.57 35.32 3.87
CA VAL A 26 -4.07 33.92 3.90
C VAL A 26 -3.97 33.22 5.27
N GLU A 27 -3.29 33.76 6.28
CA GLU A 27 -3.11 33.02 7.55
C GLU A 27 -4.18 33.30 8.61
N GLY A 28 -4.84 34.46 8.57
CA GLY A 28 -5.91 34.81 9.50
C GLY A 28 -7.29 34.24 9.13
N SER A 29 -7.47 33.67 7.93
CA SER A 29 -8.78 33.24 7.43
C SER A 29 -9.08 31.76 7.62
N ALA A 30 -8.08 30.86 7.57
CA ALA A 30 -8.31 29.42 7.59
C ALA A 30 -8.90 28.91 8.93
N THR A 31 -8.43 29.46 10.06
CA THR A 31 -8.97 29.15 11.39
C THR A 31 -10.43 29.58 11.52
N ASP A 32 -10.74 30.79 11.07
CA ASP A 32 -12.09 31.34 11.10
C ASP A 32 -13.04 30.55 10.19
N ILE A 33 -12.57 30.19 8.98
CA ILE A 33 -13.33 29.35 8.05
C ILE A 33 -13.53 27.96 8.65
N GLY A 34 -12.53 27.38 9.32
CA GLY A 34 -12.66 26.09 10.03
C GLY A 34 -13.73 26.12 11.12
N ARG A 35 -13.84 27.23 11.86
CA ARG A 35 -14.91 27.45 12.84
C ARG A 35 -16.28 27.56 12.17
N VAL A 36 -16.40 28.35 11.10
CA VAL A 36 -17.65 28.45 10.31
C VAL A 36 -18.05 27.10 9.73
N LEU A 37 -17.09 26.29 9.29
CA LEU A 37 -17.35 24.93 8.80
C LEU A 37 -17.94 24.04 9.91
N LYS A 38 -17.39 24.14 11.12
CA LYS A 38 -17.80 23.35 12.28
C LYS A 38 -19.18 23.74 12.82
N GLU A 39 -19.47 25.04 12.88
CA GLU A 39 -20.67 25.59 13.49
C GLU A 39 -21.81 25.82 12.48
N GLY A 40 -21.48 25.94 11.20
CA GLY A 40 -22.44 26.19 10.13
C GLY A 40 -23.25 24.94 9.75
N GLU A 41 -24.36 25.17 9.06
CA GLU A 41 -25.25 24.11 8.55
C GLU A 41 -25.54 24.30 7.05
N GLY A 42 -25.88 23.20 6.37
CA GLY A 42 -26.29 23.22 4.97
C GLY A 42 -25.26 23.90 4.06
N ARG A 43 -25.71 24.87 3.26
CA ARG A 43 -24.87 25.58 2.29
C ARG A 43 -23.69 26.34 2.91
N ILE A 44 -23.78 26.73 4.18
CA ILE A 44 -22.69 27.42 4.87
C ILE A 44 -21.48 26.48 4.99
N GLN A 45 -21.72 25.20 5.29
CA GLN A 45 -20.67 24.18 5.32
C GLN A 45 -20.06 23.97 3.94
N ASP A 46 -20.88 23.93 2.88
CA ASP A 46 -20.41 23.76 1.50
C ASP A 46 -19.43 24.87 1.12
N TYR A 47 -19.80 26.13 1.39
CA TYR A 47 -18.96 27.29 1.09
C TYR A 47 -17.69 27.33 1.94
N ALA A 48 -17.78 26.99 3.23
CA ALA A 48 -16.61 26.97 4.10
C ALA A 48 -15.62 25.85 3.70
N ALA A 49 -16.12 24.66 3.36
CA ALA A 49 -15.29 23.55 2.86
C ALA A 49 -14.62 23.91 1.52
N GLY A 50 -15.38 24.51 0.58
CA GLY A 50 -14.83 24.97 -0.69
C GLY A 50 -13.79 26.10 -0.53
N ALA A 51 -13.97 26.98 0.46
CA ALA A 51 -12.97 27.98 0.79
C ALA A 51 -11.69 27.36 1.35
N LEU A 52 -11.77 26.33 2.20
CA LEU A 52 -10.58 25.59 2.67
C LEU A 52 -9.90 24.81 1.54
N GLU A 53 -10.67 24.25 0.61
CA GLU A 53 -10.15 23.59 -0.59
C GLU A 53 -9.31 24.55 -1.44
N ALA A 54 -9.82 25.75 -1.70
CA ALA A 54 -9.08 26.73 -2.49
C ALA A 54 -7.82 27.27 -1.76
N ILE A 55 -7.81 27.29 -0.41
CA ILE A 55 -6.61 27.64 0.38
C ILE A 55 -5.58 26.53 0.18
N ALA A 56 -6.00 25.27 0.34
CA ALA A 56 -5.15 24.12 0.11
C ALA A 56 -4.59 24.12 -1.33
N LYS A 57 -5.41 24.36 -2.37
CA LYS A 57 -4.94 24.46 -3.77
C LYS A 57 -3.86 25.51 -4.01
N GLN A 58 -3.85 26.58 -3.21
CA GLN A 58 -2.85 27.64 -3.29
C GLN A 58 -1.62 27.38 -2.42
N ARG A 59 -1.44 26.16 -1.90
CA ARG A 59 -0.37 25.81 -0.96
C ARG A 59 -0.43 26.55 0.36
N GLY A 60 -1.63 27.02 0.73
CA GLY A 60 -1.89 27.47 2.08
C GLY A 60 -1.92 26.29 3.05
N GLU A 61 -1.27 26.45 4.20
CA GLU A 61 -1.38 25.50 5.28
C GLU A 61 -2.74 25.62 5.97
N LEU A 62 -3.38 24.48 6.25
CA LEU A 62 -4.60 24.45 7.04
C LEU A 62 -4.26 24.19 8.51
N PRO A 63 -4.81 24.99 9.45
CA PRO A 63 -4.59 24.76 10.87
C PRO A 63 -5.25 23.44 11.31
N LYS A 64 -4.76 22.88 12.42
CA LYS A 64 -5.24 21.61 13.00
C LYS A 64 -6.77 21.60 13.11
N GLU A 65 -7.35 22.67 13.63
CA GLU A 65 -8.78 22.84 13.87
C GLU A 65 -9.59 22.76 12.57
N ALA A 66 -9.09 23.34 11.47
CA ALA A 66 -9.74 23.26 10.16
C ALA A 66 -9.68 21.84 9.59
N LEU A 67 -8.57 21.12 9.79
CA LEU A 67 -8.45 19.72 9.38
C LEU A 67 -9.45 18.82 10.12
N TYR A 68 -9.64 19.01 11.43
CA TYR A 68 -10.68 18.29 12.19
C TYR A 68 -12.09 18.66 11.77
N ALA A 69 -12.36 19.94 11.47
CA ALA A 69 -13.66 20.37 10.98
C ALA A 69 -13.99 19.70 9.62
N LEU A 70 -13.01 19.62 8.72
CA LEU A 70 -13.14 18.91 7.45
C LEU A 70 -13.40 17.42 7.66
N ALA A 71 -12.68 16.77 8.59
CA ALA A 71 -12.91 15.37 8.93
C ALA A 71 -14.31 15.13 9.51
N GLN A 72 -14.77 16.00 10.42
CA GLN A 72 -16.13 15.92 10.97
C GLN A 72 -17.20 16.07 9.88
N VAL A 73 -16.99 16.98 8.94
CA VAL A 73 -17.92 17.18 7.81
C VAL A 73 -17.99 15.95 6.93
N LEU A 74 -16.91 15.19 6.74
CA LEU A 74 -16.97 13.92 6.02
C LEU A 74 -17.90 12.90 6.69
N GLU A 75 -18.02 12.91 8.02
CA GLU A 75 -18.90 11.99 8.78
C GLU A 75 -20.37 12.44 8.70
N VAL A 76 -20.66 13.69 9.10
CA VAL A 76 -22.04 14.14 9.36
C VAL A 76 -22.54 15.27 8.45
N GLY A 77 -21.68 15.79 7.57
CA GLY A 77 -22.04 16.87 6.65
C GLY A 77 -23.02 16.45 5.56
N ASN A 78 -23.63 17.43 4.90
CA ASN A 78 -24.42 17.15 3.71
C ASN A 78 -23.53 16.74 2.52
N PHE A 79 -24.11 16.17 1.45
CA PHE A 79 -23.36 15.67 0.30
C PHE A 79 -22.38 16.69 -0.31
N GLY A 80 -22.79 17.95 -0.49
CA GLY A 80 -21.95 19.01 -1.06
C GLY A 80 -20.75 19.32 -0.18
N ALA A 81 -20.99 19.53 1.12
CA ALA A 81 -19.94 19.73 2.11
C ALA A 81 -18.96 18.55 2.18
N LYS A 82 -19.47 17.31 2.14
CA LYS A 82 -18.63 16.09 2.15
C LYS A 82 -17.71 16.04 0.92
N VAL A 83 -18.22 16.36 -0.28
CA VAL A 83 -17.41 16.41 -1.51
C VAL A 83 -16.32 17.48 -1.42
N ALA A 84 -16.67 18.70 -1.02
CA ALA A 84 -15.70 19.78 -0.89
C ALA A 84 -14.63 19.49 0.19
N ALA A 85 -15.05 18.92 1.34
CA ALA A 85 -14.12 18.54 2.39
C ALA A 85 -13.16 17.43 1.95
N SER A 86 -13.66 16.47 1.16
CA SER A 86 -12.84 15.42 0.55
C SER A 86 -11.76 16.01 -0.35
N PHE A 87 -12.11 16.98 -1.21
CA PHE A 87 -11.12 17.63 -2.07
C PHE A 87 -10.11 18.47 -1.30
N ALA A 88 -10.54 19.21 -0.27
CA ALA A 88 -9.64 20.00 0.55
C ALA A 88 -8.57 19.11 1.21
N LEU A 89 -8.98 18.04 1.88
CA LEU A 89 -8.07 17.10 2.55
C LEU A 89 -7.13 16.38 1.57
N GLN A 90 -7.63 15.99 0.40
CA GLN A 90 -6.81 15.40 -0.66
C GLN A 90 -5.74 16.37 -1.18
N GLU A 91 -6.10 17.65 -1.35
CA GLU A 91 -5.15 18.65 -1.84
C GLU A 91 -4.08 18.95 -0.79
N VAL A 92 -4.44 19.07 0.50
CA VAL A 92 -3.45 19.15 1.59
C VAL A 92 -2.50 17.96 1.55
N ALA A 93 -3.03 16.74 1.42
CA ALA A 93 -2.24 15.52 1.32
C ALA A 93 -1.30 15.48 0.10
N LYS A 94 -1.80 15.88 -1.06
CA LYS A 94 -1.05 15.93 -2.32
C LYS A 94 0.12 16.91 -2.26
N GLN A 95 -0.05 18.01 -1.54
CA GLN A 95 0.96 19.05 -1.41
C GLN A 95 1.94 18.80 -0.26
N GLY A 96 1.80 17.69 0.47
CA GLY A 96 2.67 17.37 1.60
C GLY A 96 2.34 18.14 2.87
N GLY A 97 1.14 18.70 2.98
CA GLY A 97 0.66 19.34 4.21
C GLY A 97 0.66 18.36 5.38
N LYS A 98 0.96 18.85 6.57
CA LYS A 98 1.09 18.04 7.79
C LYS A 98 -0.28 17.68 8.35
N PHE A 99 -0.44 16.42 8.73
CA PHE A 99 -1.64 15.96 9.41
C PHE A 99 -1.27 15.58 10.85
N PRO A 100 -1.99 16.08 11.86
CA PRO A 100 -1.97 15.53 13.20
C PRO A 100 -2.08 14.00 13.21
N GLU A 101 -1.23 13.33 14.00
CA GLU A 101 -1.15 11.87 14.05
C GLU A 101 -2.48 11.25 14.47
N GLU A 102 -3.22 11.91 15.37
CA GLU A 102 -4.49 11.41 15.91
C GLU A 102 -5.59 11.35 14.85
N MET A 103 -5.45 12.07 13.72
CA MET A 103 -6.38 11.94 12.60
C MET A 103 -6.27 10.59 11.89
N SER A 104 -5.19 9.82 12.07
CA SER A 104 -5.11 8.48 11.49
C SER A 104 -6.24 7.59 12.00
N VAL A 105 -6.63 7.71 13.27
CA VAL A 105 -7.72 6.90 13.85
C VAL A 105 -9.05 7.24 13.18
N ILE A 106 -9.32 8.53 12.96
CA ILE A 106 -10.54 9.01 12.29
C ILE A 106 -10.61 8.46 10.87
N PHE A 107 -9.55 8.63 10.08
CA PHE A 107 -9.55 8.21 8.69
C PHE A 107 -9.53 6.68 8.52
N VAL A 108 -8.90 5.93 9.43
CA VAL A 108 -9.00 4.46 9.39
C VAL A 108 -10.45 4.01 9.65
N ARG A 109 -11.17 4.63 10.59
CA ARG A 109 -12.60 4.34 10.81
C ARG A 109 -13.43 4.63 9.55
N MET A 110 -13.18 5.75 8.88
CA MET A 110 -13.87 6.10 7.63
C MET A 110 -13.64 5.09 6.50
N LEU A 111 -12.53 4.35 6.50
CA LEU A 111 -12.33 3.28 5.51
C LEU A 111 -13.33 2.12 5.68
N LYS A 112 -13.93 1.96 6.87
CA LYS A 112 -14.95 0.94 7.15
C LYS A 112 -16.36 1.37 6.70
N GLU A 113 -16.62 2.67 6.62
CA GLU A 113 -17.98 3.19 6.39
C GLU A 113 -18.38 3.06 4.92
N ASP A 114 -19.45 2.32 4.62
CA ASP A 114 -19.95 2.11 3.25
C ASP A 114 -20.76 3.31 2.69
N ASP A 115 -21.00 4.33 3.52
CA ASP A 115 -21.98 5.39 3.25
C ASP A 115 -21.48 6.43 2.23
N PHE A 116 -20.17 6.69 2.15
CA PHE A 116 -19.64 7.72 1.26
C PHE A 116 -18.27 7.37 0.67
N VAL A 117 -18.27 6.90 -0.58
CA VAL A 117 -17.07 6.52 -1.35
C VAL A 117 -16.04 7.66 -1.38
N ALA A 118 -16.47 8.92 -1.48
CA ALA A 118 -15.54 10.06 -1.49
C ALA A 118 -14.89 10.33 -0.11
N ALA A 119 -15.47 9.89 1.00
CA ALA A 119 -14.81 9.88 2.32
C ALA A 119 -13.79 8.75 2.39
N GLN A 120 -14.13 7.53 1.92
CA GLN A 120 -13.16 6.43 1.83
C GLN A 120 -11.95 6.82 0.97
N HIS A 121 -12.19 7.49 -0.16
CA HIS A 121 -11.13 8.02 -1.01
C HIS A 121 -10.29 9.08 -0.28
N ALA A 122 -10.91 10.10 0.32
CA ALA A 122 -10.18 11.11 1.09
C ALA A 122 -9.36 10.48 2.22
N ALA A 123 -9.96 9.60 3.00
CA ALA A 123 -9.31 8.84 4.07
C ALA A 123 -8.08 8.08 3.55
N GLY A 124 -8.21 7.36 2.44
CA GLY A 124 -7.09 6.69 1.79
C GLY A 124 -5.96 7.64 1.42
N TYR A 125 -6.25 8.82 0.87
CA TYR A 125 -5.23 9.82 0.52
C TYR A 125 -4.54 10.42 1.75
N VAL A 126 -5.33 10.79 2.76
CA VAL A 126 -4.80 11.39 3.99
C VAL A 126 -3.95 10.38 4.76
N LEU A 127 -4.40 9.13 4.89
CA LEU A 127 -3.62 8.08 5.53
C LEU A 127 -2.29 7.83 4.81
N ARG A 128 -2.27 7.84 3.46
CA ARG A 128 -1.01 7.76 2.70
C ARG A 128 -0.08 8.93 3.00
N ALA A 129 -0.61 10.14 3.15
CA ALA A 129 0.17 11.31 3.52
C ALA A 129 0.73 11.20 4.95
N ILE A 130 -0.09 10.77 5.93
CA ILE A 130 0.35 10.52 7.31
C ILE A 130 1.47 9.49 7.35
N VAL A 131 1.35 8.38 6.61
CA VAL A 131 2.42 7.37 6.55
C VAL A 131 3.71 7.96 5.94
N ARG A 132 3.61 8.77 4.88
CA ARG A 132 4.78 9.43 4.26
C ARG A 132 5.45 10.46 5.18
N GLN A 133 4.72 11.06 6.12
CA GLN A 133 5.26 12.01 7.09
C GLN A 133 6.16 11.36 8.14
N GLY A 134 6.22 10.03 8.21
CA GLY A 134 7.01 9.32 9.21
C GLY A 134 6.34 9.22 10.58
N SER A 135 5.08 9.69 10.69
CA SER A 135 4.30 9.63 11.93
C SER A 135 4.09 8.20 12.40
N LYS A 136 4.14 7.99 13.71
CA LYS A 136 3.83 6.68 14.30
C LYS A 136 2.34 6.42 14.14
N PHE A 137 1.99 5.23 13.66
CA PHE A 137 0.59 4.81 13.63
C PHE A 137 0.18 4.34 15.03
N PRO A 138 -0.88 4.92 15.63
CA PRO A 138 -1.41 4.44 16.90
C PRO A 138 -1.84 2.98 16.81
N LYS A 139 -1.71 2.23 17.91
CA LYS A 139 -2.14 0.82 17.97
C LYS A 139 -3.60 0.65 17.53
N GLU A 140 -4.48 1.55 17.97
CA GLU A 140 -5.90 1.55 17.59
C GLU A 140 -6.11 1.62 16.07
N ALA A 141 -5.29 2.40 15.36
CA ALA A 141 -5.36 2.48 13.91
C ALA A 141 -4.90 1.16 13.25
N PHE A 142 -3.88 0.48 13.79
CA PHE A 142 -3.48 -0.85 13.33
C PHE A 142 -4.55 -1.91 13.57
N ASP A 143 -5.14 -1.92 14.76
CA ASP A 143 -6.19 -2.88 15.14
C ASP A 143 -7.38 -2.72 14.20
N THR A 144 -7.76 -1.47 13.89
CA THR A 144 -8.86 -1.17 12.97
C THR A 144 -8.53 -1.53 11.51
N LEU A 145 -7.33 -1.23 11.02
CA LEU A 145 -6.88 -1.68 9.68
C LEU A 145 -6.92 -3.21 9.56
N THR A 146 -6.44 -3.91 10.60
CA THR A 146 -6.45 -5.37 10.66
C THR A 146 -7.87 -5.93 10.66
N TYR A 147 -8.78 -5.26 11.38
CA TYR A 147 -10.20 -5.61 11.39
C TYR A 147 -10.84 -5.42 10.01
N ILE A 148 -10.58 -4.29 9.33
CA ILE A 148 -11.08 -4.01 7.98
C ILE A 148 -10.62 -5.07 6.96
N LEU A 149 -9.38 -5.57 7.08
CA LEU A 149 -8.87 -6.65 6.21
C LEU A 149 -9.62 -7.98 6.39
N LYS A 150 -10.17 -8.23 7.58
CA LYS A 150 -10.90 -9.47 7.90
C LYS A 150 -12.36 -9.41 7.42
N GLU A 151 -12.92 -8.22 7.30
CA GLU A 151 -14.27 -8.03 6.74
C GLU A 151 -14.24 -8.20 5.22
N ASP A 152 -15.02 -9.14 4.70
CA ASP A 152 -14.76 -9.74 3.39
C ASP A 152 -15.17 -8.87 2.18
N ASN A 153 -15.66 -7.65 2.36
CA ASN A 153 -16.33 -6.98 1.25
C ASN A 153 -16.38 -5.43 1.26
N SER A 154 -15.23 -4.76 1.40
CA SER A 154 -15.20 -3.30 1.20
C SER A 154 -14.02 -2.83 0.34
N HIS A 155 -14.23 -1.73 -0.38
CA HIS A 155 -13.14 -0.89 -0.92
C HIS A 155 -12.14 -0.50 0.17
N GLY A 156 -12.61 -0.42 1.42
CA GLY A 156 -11.81 -0.27 2.63
C GLY A 156 -10.71 -1.31 2.78
N ALA A 157 -10.97 -2.59 2.50
CA ALA A 157 -9.97 -3.66 2.64
C ALA A 157 -8.76 -3.48 1.69
N ILE A 158 -8.99 -3.07 0.45
CA ILE A 158 -7.90 -2.79 -0.51
C ILE A 158 -7.08 -1.58 -0.05
N SER A 159 -7.77 -0.52 0.41
CA SER A 159 -7.11 0.66 0.96
C SER A 159 -6.30 0.34 2.21
N ALA A 160 -6.86 -0.45 3.13
CA ALA A 160 -6.18 -0.89 4.34
C ALA A 160 -4.93 -1.71 4.03
N ALA A 161 -5.02 -2.63 3.05
CA ALA A 161 -3.87 -3.39 2.60
C ALA A 161 -2.77 -2.48 2.05
N TYR A 162 -3.14 -1.50 1.22
CA TYR A 162 -2.18 -0.54 0.68
C TYR A 162 -1.50 0.29 1.78
N ILE A 163 -2.25 0.78 2.77
CA ILE A 163 -1.70 1.54 3.91
C ILE A 163 -0.73 0.68 4.72
N LEU A 164 -1.10 -0.56 5.05
CA LEU A 164 -0.20 -1.48 5.77
C LEU A 164 1.06 -1.79 4.95
N GLY A 165 0.94 -1.91 3.63
CA GLY A 165 2.09 -2.06 2.75
C GLY A 165 3.04 -0.86 2.79
N MET A 166 2.52 0.37 2.79
CA MET A 166 3.35 1.57 2.92
C MET A 166 4.04 1.67 4.29
N ILE A 167 3.33 1.31 5.36
CA ILE A 167 3.89 1.25 6.71
C ILE A 167 5.05 0.23 6.73
N ALA A 168 4.85 -0.93 6.12
CA ALA A 168 5.89 -1.95 6.02
C ALA A 168 7.08 -1.48 5.16
N GLU A 169 6.84 -0.85 4.02
CA GLU A 169 7.89 -0.33 3.14
C GLU A 169 8.75 0.74 3.83
N ARG A 170 8.14 1.55 4.70
CA ARG A 170 8.84 2.53 5.55
C ARG A 170 9.76 1.88 6.59
N GLY A 171 9.57 0.59 6.88
CA GLY A 171 10.38 -0.19 7.81
C GLY A 171 9.72 -0.42 9.18
N ASP A 172 8.47 -0.02 9.37
CA ASP A 172 7.76 -0.31 10.62
C ASP A 172 7.24 -1.74 10.63
N SER A 173 7.55 -2.48 11.70
CA SER A 173 7.08 -3.85 11.86
C SER A 173 5.56 -3.88 11.94
N LEU A 174 4.94 -4.70 11.09
CA LEU A 174 3.52 -5.00 11.23
C LEU A 174 3.28 -6.03 12.33
N PRO A 175 2.19 -5.90 13.12
CA PRO A 175 1.73 -6.97 14.00
C PRO A 175 1.48 -8.26 13.22
N LYS A 176 1.69 -9.42 13.85
CA LYS A 176 1.48 -10.72 13.18
C LYS A 176 0.04 -10.85 12.66
N GLU A 177 -0.92 -10.40 13.45
CA GLU A 177 -2.35 -10.46 13.14
C GLU A 177 -2.69 -9.67 11.86
N ALA A 178 -1.98 -8.58 11.59
CA ALA A 178 -2.13 -7.80 10.37
C ALA A 178 -1.58 -8.55 9.15
N VAL A 179 -0.43 -9.22 9.30
CA VAL A 179 0.14 -10.06 8.23
C VAL A 179 -0.77 -11.26 7.95
N ASP A 180 -1.28 -11.93 8.98
CA ASP A 180 -2.22 -13.03 8.82
C ASP A 180 -3.50 -12.58 8.09
N ALA A 181 -4.01 -11.38 8.39
CA ALA A 181 -5.15 -10.80 7.70
C ALA A 181 -4.84 -10.47 6.22
N LEU A 182 -3.65 -9.96 5.90
CA LEU A 182 -3.20 -9.75 4.52
C LEU A 182 -3.12 -11.08 3.75
N ILE A 183 -2.58 -12.14 4.37
CA ILE A 183 -2.50 -13.48 3.77
C ILE A 183 -3.91 -14.03 3.52
N HIS A 184 -4.81 -13.87 4.47
CA HIS A 184 -6.21 -14.28 4.31
C HIS A 184 -6.90 -13.55 3.16
N LEU A 185 -6.74 -12.22 3.09
CA LEU A 185 -7.29 -11.41 2.00
C LEU A 185 -6.68 -11.80 0.64
N HIS A 186 -5.37 -12.11 0.60
CA HIS A 186 -4.67 -12.56 -0.60
C HIS A 186 -5.25 -13.86 -1.16
N LYS A 187 -5.70 -14.79 -0.30
CA LYS A 187 -6.33 -16.03 -0.74
C LYS A 187 -7.69 -15.79 -1.41
N LYS A 188 -8.39 -14.74 -1.02
CA LYS A 188 -9.75 -14.44 -1.50
C LYS A 188 -9.82 -13.46 -2.65
N LYS A 189 -8.86 -12.53 -2.77
CA LYS A 189 -8.93 -11.43 -3.73
C LYS A 189 -7.68 -11.35 -4.60
N GLU A 190 -7.91 -11.11 -5.89
CA GLU A 190 -6.87 -10.70 -6.83
C GLU A 190 -6.65 -9.18 -6.67
N SER A 191 -5.68 -8.78 -5.85
CA SER A 191 -5.41 -7.36 -5.59
C SER A 191 -3.92 -7.07 -5.57
N GLU A 192 -3.50 -6.15 -6.45
CA GLU A 192 -2.12 -5.63 -6.47
C GLU A 192 -1.72 -4.99 -5.14
N SER A 193 -2.65 -4.35 -4.44
CA SER A 193 -2.38 -3.70 -3.14
C SER A 193 -2.02 -4.71 -2.06
N VAL A 194 -2.68 -5.88 -2.06
CA VAL A 194 -2.36 -6.97 -1.13
C VAL A 194 -1.01 -7.59 -1.46
N ILE A 195 -0.73 -7.81 -2.74
CA ILE A 195 0.57 -8.33 -3.20
C ILE A 195 1.71 -7.35 -2.84
N TYR A 196 1.50 -6.05 -3.04
CA TYR A 196 2.42 -5.00 -2.63
C TYR A 196 2.69 -5.03 -1.12
N ALA A 197 1.65 -5.16 -0.30
CA ALA A 197 1.81 -5.22 1.15
C ALA A 197 2.61 -6.47 1.58
N LEU A 198 2.30 -7.64 1.02
CA LEU A 198 3.06 -8.87 1.28
C LEU A 198 4.51 -8.74 0.82
N LYS A 199 4.78 -8.11 -0.34
CA LYS A 199 6.14 -7.80 -0.80
C LYS A 199 6.90 -6.98 0.24
N ALA A 200 6.30 -5.90 0.75
CA ALA A 200 6.93 -5.05 1.74
C ALA A 200 7.27 -5.83 3.02
N VAL A 201 6.36 -6.70 3.50
CA VAL A 201 6.63 -7.60 4.64
C VAL A 201 7.80 -8.55 4.36
N ILE A 202 7.90 -9.10 3.14
CA ILE A 202 9.02 -9.98 2.75
C ILE A 202 10.35 -9.21 2.78
N GLU A 203 10.35 -7.98 2.28
CA GLU A 203 11.55 -7.13 2.23
C GLU A 203 12.03 -6.70 3.62
N GLN A 204 11.12 -6.53 4.58
CA GLN A 204 11.49 -6.32 5.99
C GLN A 204 12.24 -7.52 6.58
N GLY A 205 11.84 -8.74 6.22
CA GLY A 205 12.40 -9.97 6.78
C GLY A 205 11.76 -10.37 8.12
N GLY A 206 12.43 -11.24 8.87
CA GLY A 206 11.91 -11.78 10.13
C GLY A 206 10.93 -12.94 9.94
N LYS A 207 10.21 -13.29 11.02
CA LYS A 207 9.34 -14.48 11.05
C LYS A 207 8.17 -14.37 10.05
N SER A 208 7.52 -13.22 10.00
CA SER A 208 6.35 -12.99 9.14
C SER A 208 6.69 -12.93 7.65
N ALA A 209 7.94 -12.60 7.28
CA ALA A 209 8.39 -12.60 5.89
C ALA A 209 8.30 -14.00 5.24
N LYS A 210 8.58 -15.05 6.02
CA LYS A 210 8.43 -16.44 5.55
C LYS A 210 6.98 -16.77 5.22
N GLU A 211 6.06 -16.40 6.12
CA GLU A 211 4.62 -16.66 5.97
C GLU A 211 4.06 -15.89 4.76
N ALA A 212 4.42 -14.62 4.60
CA ALA A 212 4.03 -13.80 3.45
C ALA A 212 4.58 -14.34 2.12
N LEU A 213 5.84 -14.76 2.10
CA LEU A 213 6.48 -15.35 0.91
C LEU A 213 5.81 -16.67 0.51
N ASN A 214 5.53 -17.54 1.48
CA ASN A 214 4.83 -18.80 1.23
C ASN A 214 3.44 -18.56 0.63
N ALA A 215 2.71 -17.54 1.13
CA ALA A 215 1.39 -17.18 0.59
C ALA A 215 1.47 -16.76 -0.89
N LEU A 216 2.49 -15.97 -1.28
CA LEU A 216 2.69 -15.61 -2.69
C LEU A 216 3.05 -16.84 -3.53
N VAL A 217 3.96 -17.71 -3.06
CA VAL A 217 4.39 -18.88 -3.84
C VAL A 217 3.27 -19.89 -4.08
N GLN A 218 2.32 -20.04 -3.14
CA GLN A 218 1.15 -20.92 -3.34
C GLN A 218 0.39 -20.58 -4.63
N VAL A 219 0.30 -19.30 -5.01
CA VAL A 219 -0.35 -18.87 -6.26
C VAL A 219 0.37 -19.39 -7.51
N LEU A 220 1.67 -19.67 -7.43
CA LEU A 220 2.42 -20.22 -8.57
C LEU A 220 1.99 -21.65 -8.93
N GLN A 221 1.37 -22.37 -7.99
CA GLN A 221 0.82 -23.70 -8.20
C GLN A 221 -0.60 -23.67 -8.80
N GLU A 222 -1.28 -22.52 -8.74
CA GLU A 222 -2.62 -22.36 -9.33
C GLU A 222 -2.56 -22.38 -10.88
N PRO A 223 -3.66 -22.74 -11.56
CA PRO A 223 -3.82 -22.55 -13.00
C PRO A 223 -3.53 -21.10 -13.42
N SER A 224 -3.18 -20.89 -14.69
CA SER A 224 -2.83 -19.56 -15.19
C SER A 224 -3.90 -18.51 -14.85
N SER A 225 -3.52 -17.47 -14.12
CA SER A 225 -4.39 -16.37 -13.67
C SER A 225 -3.65 -15.02 -13.69
N LEU A 226 -4.40 -13.92 -13.69
CA LEU A 226 -3.82 -12.57 -13.54
C LEU A 226 -3.07 -12.43 -12.21
N LYS A 227 -3.61 -13.02 -11.14
CA LYS A 227 -2.95 -13.08 -9.84
C LYS A 227 -1.58 -13.75 -9.94
N LYS A 228 -1.46 -14.86 -10.68
CA LYS A 228 -0.19 -15.57 -10.89
C LYS A 228 0.82 -14.69 -11.63
N SER A 229 0.43 -14.01 -12.71
CA SER A 229 1.34 -13.13 -13.45
C SER A 229 1.83 -11.94 -12.59
N LEU A 230 0.95 -11.36 -11.76
CA LEU A 230 1.30 -10.31 -10.81
C LEU A 230 2.27 -10.79 -9.72
N VAL A 231 2.02 -11.97 -9.16
CA VAL A 231 2.91 -12.61 -8.18
C VAL A 231 4.28 -12.86 -8.79
N ILE A 232 4.34 -13.45 -9.99
CA ILE A 232 5.57 -13.69 -10.75
C ILE A 232 6.35 -12.37 -10.92
N ARG A 233 5.69 -11.31 -11.40
CA ARG A 233 6.30 -9.98 -11.55
C ARG A 233 6.84 -9.45 -10.23
N THR A 234 6.07 -9.61 -9.15
CA THR A 234 6.44 -9.12 -7.81
C THR A 234 7.66 -9.87 -7.27
N LEU A 235 7.68 -11.19 -7.37
CA LEU A 235 8.80 -12.02 -6.92
C LEU A 235 10.10 -11.69 -7.67
N LYS A 236 10.05 -11.31 -8.97
CA LYS A 236 11.21 -10.80 -9.72
C LYS A 236 11.83 -9.54 -9.11
N THR A 237 11.02 -8.69 -8.46
CA THR A 237 11.50 -7.40 -7.93
C THR A 237 12.11 -7.50 -6.54
N ILE A 238 11.86 -8.60 -5.82
CA ILE A 238 12.41 -8.82 -4.48
C ILE A 238 13.89 -9.14 -4.60
N LYS A 239 14.75 -8.36 -3.93
CA LYS A 239 16.21 -8.58 -4.00
C LYS A 239 16.59 -9.92 -3.38
N LYS A 240 17.55 -10.62 -4.01
CA LYS A 240 18.04 -11.96 -3.59
C LYS A 240 18.41 -12.06 -2.11
N LYS A 241 19.00 -11.00 -1.55
CA LYS A 241 19.35 -10.92 -0.12
C LYS A 241 18.17 -11.14 0.82
N HIS A 242 16.93 -10.82 0.41
CA HIS A 242 15.73 -11.03 1.22
C HIS A 242 15.31 -12.50 1.20
N PHE A 243 15.49 -13.21 0.08
CA PHE A 243 15.30 -14.67 0.02
C PHE A 243 16.35 -15.42 0.85
N ALA A 244 17.62 -14.97 0.81
CA ALA A 244 18.70 -15.57 1.60
C ALA A 244 18.45 -15.51 3.10
N LYS A 245 17.87 -14.40 3.59
CA LYS A 245 17.49 -14.22 5.01
C LYS A 245 16.38 -15.16 5.48
N ILE A 246 15.60 -15.74 4.56
CA ILE A 246 14.46 -16.62 4.89
C ILE A 246 14.89 -18.11 5.02
N SER A 247 16.11 -18.44 4.58
CA SER A 247 16.97 -19.63 4.80
C SER A 247 16.41 -21.08 4.62
N ASN A 248 17.27 -21.93 4.05
CA ASN A 248 17.27 -23.39 3.87
C ASN A 248 16.10 -24.08 3.16
N GLU A 249 14.84 -23.78 3.46
CA GLU A 249 13.67 -24.28 2.71
C GLU A 249 13.41 -23.45 1.44
N ALA A 250 14.04 -22.28 1.38
CA ALA A 250 14.06 -21.43 0.20
C ALA A 250 14.73 -22.10 -1.01
N PHE A 251 15.36 -23.28 -0.91
CA PHE A 251 15.91 -23.94 -2.09
C PHE A 251 14.81 -24.38 -3.06
N SER A 252 13.78 -25.10 -2.59
CA SER A 252 12.63 -25.46 -3.44
C SER A 252 11.86 -24.23 -3.92
N LEU A 253 11.83 -23.19 -3.08
CA LEU A 253 11.18 -21.92 -3.38
C LEU A 253 11.94 -21.08 -4.42
N ASN A 254 13.26 -20.95 -4.26
CA ASN A 254 14.15 -20.29 -5.20
C ASN A 254 14.23 -21.11 -6.48
N ALA A 255 14.23 -22.45 -6.41
CA ALA A 255 14.15 -23.31 -7.59
C ALA A 255 12.82 -23.08 -8.34
N ASN A 256 11.68 -22.99 -7.64
CA ASN A 256 10.40 -22.61 -8.24
C ASN A 256 10.45 -21.24 -8.92
N ILE A 257 10.95 -20.23 -8.20
CA ILE A 257 11.03 -18.85 -8.69
C ILE A 257 11.99 -18.76 -9.89
N CYS A 258 13.18 -19.35 -9.79
CA CYS A 258 14.17 -19.43 -10.87
C CYS A 258 13.69 -20.28 -12.05
N PHE A 259 12.79 -21.25 -11.86
CA PHE A 259 12.20 -22.04 -12.94
C PHE A 259 11.28 -21.22 -13.83
N PHE A 260 10.50 -20.30 -13.23
CA PHE A 260 9.64 -19.39 -14.00
C PHE A 260 10.44 -18.27 -14.71
N PHE A 261 11.73 -18.14 -14.43
CA PHE A 261 12.60 -17.10 -14.97
C PHE A 261 13.74 -17.73 -15.77
N GLU A 262 13.50 -18.03 -17.05
CA GLU A 262 14.45 -18.68 -17.98
C GLU A 262 15.86 -18.03 -18.01
N ASP A 263 16.00 -16.77 -17.59
CA ASP A 263 17.26 -16.01 -17.63
C ASP A 263 18.09 -16.04 -16.33
N SER A 264 17.64 -16.72 -15.27
CA SER A 264 18.21 -16.56 -13.91
C SER A 264 19.27 -17.59 -13.50
N PHE A 265 19.64 -18.52 -14.38
CA PHE A 265 20.62 -19.54 -14.06
C PHE A 265 21.63 -19.79 -15.18
N SER A 266 22.82 -20.17 -14.76
CA SER A 266 23.91 -20.69 -15.58
C SER A 266 24.42 -21.95 -14.90
N ILE A 267 24.50 -23.04 -15.64
CA ILE A 267 25.18 -24.26 -15.19
C ILE A 267 26.62 -24.17 -15.70
N LYS A 268 27.58 -24.06 -14.78
CA LYS A 268 29.01 -24.18 -15.09
C LYS A 268 29.55 -25.43 -14.41
N GLY A 269 29.76 -26.51 -15.17
CA GLY A 269 30.16 -27.81 -14.64
C GLY A 269 29.05 -28.46 -13.78
N GLN A 270 29.42 -29.10 -12.67
CA GLN A 270 28.49 -29.72 -11.71
C GLN A 270 27.94 -28.74 -10.65
N GLN A 271 28.22 -27.45 -10.79
CA GLN A 271 27.79 -26.41 -9.87
C GLN A 271 26.66 -25.59 -10.48
N PHE A 272 25.59 -25.43 -9.71
CA PHE A 272 24.45 -24.60 -10.09
C PHE A 272 24.70 -23.16 -9.63
N GLN A 273 24.78 -22.21 -10.56
CA GLN A 273 24.96 -20.80 -10.25
C GLN A 273 23.68 -20.02 -10.55
N ILE A 274 23.12 -19.39 -9.51
CA ILE A 274 21.99 -18.44 -9.65
C ILE A 274 22.56 -17.04 -9.96
N SER A 275 23.00 -16.82 -11.19
CA SER A 275 23.50 -15.52 -11.66
C SER A 275 22.39 -14.68 -12.29
N ASP A 276 22.33 -13.39 -11.96
CA ASP A 276 21.49 -12.45 -12.71
C ASP A 276 22.22 -12.05 -14.00
N LYS A 277 21.78 -12.56 -15.16
CA LYS A 277 22.43 -12.23 -16.44
C LYS A 277 22.24 -10.76 -16.85
N ILE A 278 21.37 -10.00 -16.15
CA ILE A 278 20.98 -8.65 -16.58
C ILE A 278 21.96 -7.57 -16.10
N LYS A 279 22.82 -7.82 -15.11
CA LYS A 279 23.87 -6.86 -14.73
C LYS A 279 25.16 -7.53 -14.25
N SER A 280 26.25 -7.29 -14.98
CA SER A 280 27.61 -7.52 -14.54
C SER A 280 27.98 -6.56 -13.39
N TYR A 281 27.63 -6.91 -12.15
CA TYR A 281 28.28 -6.29 -10.99
C TYR A 281 29.01 -7.38 -10.19
N LEU A 282 30.29 -7.11 -9.97
CA LEU A 282 31.22 -7.90 -9.20
C LEU A 282 30.67 -8.15 -7.79
N SER A 283 30.81 -9.39 -7.32
CA SER A 283 30.64 -9.86 -5.93
C SER A 283 29.23 -9.76 -5.33
N GLU A 284 28.31 -10.64 -5.75
CA GLU A 284 27.20 -11.08 -4.89
C GLU A 284 27.50 -12.48 -4.33
N PRO A 285 26.92 -12.86 -3.17
CA PRO A 285 27.10 -14.19 -2.59
C PRO A 285 26.48 -15.25 -3.52
N THR A 286 27.33 -15.98 -4.22
CA THR A 286 26.96 -17.17 -4.99
C THR A 286 26.52 -18.25 -4.01
N ILE A 287 25.28 -18.71 -4.12
CA ILE A 287 24.88 -19.95 -3.46
C ILE A 287 25.43 -21.09 -4.33
N GLU A 288 26.54 -21.69 -3.89
CA GLU A 288 27.08 -22.89 -4.52
C GLU A 288 26.39 -24.12 -3.92
N LEU A 289 25.65 -24.84 -4.76
CA LEU A 289 25.06 -26.14 -4.42
C LEU A 289 25.54 -27.15 -5.44
N SER A 290 26.01 -28.31 -4.97
CA SER A 290 26.34 -29.44 -5.83
C SER A 290 25.06 -30.07 -6.41
N TYR A 291 25.18 -30.67 -7.59
CA TYR A 291 24.08 -31.38 -8.24
C TYR A 291 23.41 -32.42 -7.32
N GLU A 292 24.17 -33.17 -6.51
CA GLU A 292 23.62 -34.15 -5.57
C GLU A 292 22.86 -33.50 -4.40
N GLU A 293 23.33 -32.35 -3.91
CA GLU A 293 22.60 -31.59 -2.89
C GLU A 293 21.27 -31.04 -3.43
N ILE A 294 21.25 -30.63 -4.70
CA ILE A 294 20.05 -30.15 -5.40
C ILE A 294 19.06 -31.30 -5.59
N LYS A 295 19.53 -32.45 -6.08
CA LYS A 295 18.73 -33.64 -6.32
C LYS A 295 18.09 -34.17 -5.04
N LYS A 296 18.83 -34.16 -3.92
CA LYS A 296 18.34 -34.59 -2.60
C LYS A 296 17.36 -33.60 -1.97
N LYS A 297 17.46 -32.31 -2.28
CA LYS A 297 16.62 -31.23 -1.73
C LYS A 297 15.41 -30.87 -2.60
N LEU A 298 15.35 -31.32 -3.86
CA LEU A 298 14.20 -31.15 -4.74
C LEU A 298 13.05 -32.09 -4.33
N PRO A 299 11.85 -31.57 -4.01
CA PRO A 299 10.69 -32.41 -3.76
C PRO A 299 10.40 -33.34 -4.94
N THR A 300 9.87 -34.53 -4.65
CA THR A 300 9.50 -35.55 -5.65
C THR A 300 8.50 -35.06 -6.70
N GLU A 301 7.74 -34.03 -6.34
CA GLU A 301 6.76 -33.31 -7.16
C GLU A 301 7.37 -32.62 -8.38
N PHE A 302 8.70 -32.47 -8.42
CA PHE A 302 9.45 -31.90 -9.54
C PHE A 302 10.08 -32.97 -10.44
N SER A 303 9.34 -34.04 -10.79
CA SER A 303 9.81 -35.07 -11.72
C SER A 303 10.34 -34.48 -13.05
N VAL A 304 9.66 -33.45 -13.55
CA VAL A 304 10.06 -32.67 -14.72
C VAL A 304 11.42 -31.97 -14.55
N TRP A 305 11.75 -31.51 -13.34
CA TRP A 305 13.10 -30.99 -13.04
C TRP A 305 14.14 -32.09 -13.03
N ARG A 306 13.80 -33.27 -12.52
CA ARG A 306 14.73 -34.39 -12.44
C ARG A 306 15.14 -34.79 -13.87
N GLU A 307 14.18 -34.95 -14.77
CA GLU A 307 14.46 -35.20 -16.19
C GLU A 307 15.25 -34.08 -16.88
N LYS A 308 14.90 -32.81 -16.64
CA LYS A 308 15.59 -31.67 -17.24
C LYS A 308 17.02 -31.47 -16.69
N LEU A 309 17.24 -31.72 -15.39
CA LEU A 309 18.58 -31.72 -14.80
C LEU A 309 19.41 -32.92 -15.27
N ASP A 310 18.79 -34.10 -15.38
CA ASP A 310 19.46 -35.32 -15.83
C ASP A 310 19.92 -35.17 -17.28
N SER A 311 19.08 -34.61 -18.17
CA SER A 311 19.46 -34.29 -19.55
C SER A 311 20.59 -33.26 -19.63
N LEU A 312 20.59 -32.22 -18.78
CA LEU A 312 21.67 -31.22 -18.74
C LEU A 312 22.99 -31.79 -18.19
N SER A 313 22.94 -32.72 -17.23
CA SER A 313 24.12 -33.41 -16.72
C SER A 313 24.79 -34.30 -17.79
N GLN A 314 24.02 -34.88 -18.70
CA GLN A 314 24.56 -35.72 -19.77
C GLN A 314 25.31 -34.88 -20.82
N ILE A 315 24.85 -33.67 -21.11
CA ILE A 315 25.48 -32.76 -22.09
C ILE A 315 26.87 -32.28 -21.61
N GLY A 316 27.05 -32.08 -20.30
CA GLY A 316 28.36 -31.70 -19.73
C GLY A 316 29.37 -32.85 -19.61
N SER A 317 28.92 -34.11 -19.75
CA SER A 317 29.75 -35.30 -19.68
C SER A 317 30.44 -35.63 -21.01
N THR A 318 29.84 -35.24 -22.14
CA THR A 318 30.32 -35.60 -23.48
C THR A 318 31.49 -34.74 -23.95
N ASP A 319 31.73 -33.58 -23.32
CA ASP A 319 32.80 -32.64 -23.69
C ASP A 319 34.16 -32.92 -23.01
N ARG A 320 34.26 -34.00 -22.22
CA ARG A 320 35.50 -34.36 -21.49
C ARG A 320 36.30 -35.51 -22.11
N THR A 321 35.90 -36.04 -23.26
CA THR A 321 36.60 -37.16 -23.92
C THR A 321 37.23 -36.82 -25.27
N SER A 322 37.34 -35.54 -25.63
CA SER A 322 38.08 -35.10 -26.81
C SER A 322 39.28 -34.25 -26.43
N TYR A 323 40.31 -34.90 -25.90
CA TYR A 323 41.72 -34.50 -25.98
C TYR A 323 42.57 -35.76 -26.17
#